data_AF-A0A3N5Z911-F1
#
_entry.id   AF-A0A3N5Z911-F1
#
_cell.length_a   1.000
_cell.length_b   1.000
_cell.length_c   1.000
_cell.angle_alpha   90.00
_cell.angle_beta   90.00
_cell.angle_gamma   90.00
#
_symmetry.space_group_name_H-M   'P 1'
#
loop_
_entity.id
_entity.type
_entity.pdbx_description
1 polymer ?
#
loop_
_entity_poly.entity_id
_entity_poly.type
_entity_poly.pdbx_seq_one_letter_code
_entity_poly.pdbx_strand_id
1 'polypeptide(L)'
;MRVFPGRPYPLGATWDGMGVNFAIFAEHASAVDLCLFNSTRDRREAARIRLTEQTDQVWHAYVPDIQPGQLYGYRLNGPYEPAAGHRFNPAKVILDPYAKSIGRVTRWSDEMFGYKVDSPRADLEPDNRDNAAFAPLAAVIDPAFTWGDDKPPRTPWHDTIIYEVHVKG
;
A
#
# COMPACT_ATOMS: atom_id res chain seq x y z
N MET A 1 -1.93 20.66 -4.56
CA MET A 1 -2.18 19.77 -3.41
C MET A 1 -1.23 20.18 -2.31
N ARG A 2 -1.72 20.47 -1.11
CA ARG A 2 -0.84 20.79 0.04
C ARG A 2 -0.33 19.49 0.64
N VAL A 3 0.90 19.49 1.12
CA VAL A 3 1.53 18.33 1.76
C VAL A 3 2.21 18.84 3.01
N PHE A 4 1.92 18.22 4.14
CA PHE A 4 2.52 18.52 5.44
C PHE A 4 3.41 17.36 5.89
N PRO A 5 4.29 17.58 6.88
CA PRO A 5 5.22 16.54 7.31
C PRO A 5 4.54 15.24 7.76
N GLY A 6 3.36 15.32 8.37
CA GLY A 6 2.68 14.16 8.94
C GLY A 6 3.44 13.53 10.10
N ARG A 7 3.22 12.24 10.33
CA ARG A 7 3.80 11.48 11.44
C ARG A 7 4.23 10.08 10.98
N PRO A 8 5.32 9.53 11.54
CA PRO A 8 5.78 8.18 11.20
C PRO A 8 4.84 7.07 11.72
N TYR A 9 3.94 7.39 12.66
CA TYR A 9 2.99 6.43 13.21
C TYR A 9 1.58 7.00 13.32
N PRO A 10 0.55 6.13 13.21
CA PRO A 10 0.63 4.69 12.91
C PRO A 10 1.02 4.42 11.44
N LEU A 11 1.48 3.19 11.15
CA LEU A 11 1.83 2.76 9.79
C LEU A 11 0.59 2.54 8.92
N GLY A 12 0.73 2.86 7.64
CA GLY A 12 -0.33 2.86 6.63
C GLY A 12 -0.99 4.22 6.46
N ALA A 13 -2.11 4.24 5.75
CA ALA A 13 -2.97 5.41 5.62
C ALA A 13 -3.99 5.50 6.77
N THR A 14 -3.98 6.61 7.51
CA THR A 14 -4.89 6.89 8.62
C THR A 14 -5.63 8.19 8.39
N TRP A 15 -6.95 8.10 8.26
CA TRP A 15 -7.84 9.26 8.14
C TRP A 15 -8.22 9.80 9.53
N ASP A 16 -8.18 11.12 9.70
CA ASP A 16 -8.41 11.80 10.99
C ASP A 16 -9.61 12.76 10.99
N GLY A 17 -10.43 12.76 9.93
CA GLY A 17 -11.54 13.69 9.75
C GLY A 17 -11.20 14.90 8.87
N MET A 18 -9.93 15.31 8.80
CA MET A 18 -9.48 16.48 8.04
C MET A 18 -8.60 16.11 6.85
N GLY A 19 -7.99 14.93 6.88
CA GLY A 19 -7.09 14.44 5.84
C GLY A 19 -6.55 13.07 6.18
N VAL A 20 -5.47 12.67 5.51
CA VAL A 20 -4.86 11.36 5.68
C VAL A 20 -3.38 11.49 5.99
N ASN A 21 -2.95 10.86 7.07
CA ASN A 21 -1.55 10.58 7.34
C ASN A 21 -1.13 9.30 6.64
N PHE A 22 -0.12 9.35 5.77
CA PHE A 22 0.50 8.19 5.15
C PHE A 22 1.85 7.93 5.81
N ALA A 23 2.10 6.69 6.19
CA ALA A 23 3.39 6.27 6.74
C ALA A 23 3.76 4.86 6.23
N ILE A 24 4.95 4.71 5.65
CA ILE A 24 5.44 3.43 5.12
C ILE A 24 6.89 3.20 5.52
N PHE A 25 7.16 2.04 6.08
CA PHE A 25 8.52 1.59 6.37
C PHE A 25 9.25 1.22 5.08
N ALA A 26 10.43 1.82 4.84
CA ALA A 26 11.29 1.48 3.72
C ALA A 26 12.75 1.90 4.00
N GLU A 27 13.48 1.04 4.70
CA GLU A 27 14.88 1.27 5.11
C GLU A 27 15.83 1.51 3.92
N HIS A 28 15.79 0.66 2.90
CA HIS A 28 16.72 0.71 1.77
C HIS A 28 16.23 1.57 0.60
N ALA A 29 15.08 2.24 0.73
CA ALA A 29 14.57 3.10 -0.33
C ALA A 29 15.36 4.41 -0.38
N SER A 30 15.71 4.87 -1.59
CA SER A 30 16.31 6.18 -1.81
C SER A 30 15.26 7.27 -2.02
N ALA A 31 14.03 6.90 -2.42
CA ALA A 31 12.88 7.80 -2.47
C ALA A 31 11.57 7.03 -2.50
N VAL A 32 10.53 7.64 -1.93
CA VAL A 32 9.17 7.08 -1.91
C VAL A 32 8.19 8.07 -2.52
N ASP A 33 7.42 7.61 -3.50
CA ASP A 33 6.36 8.38 -4.14
C ASP A 33 5.00 7.78 -3.80
N LEU A 34 4.13 8.56 -3.14
CA LEU A 34 2.71 8.25 -2.96
C LEU A 34 1.96 8.52 -4.27
N CYS A 35 1.27 7.52 -4.80
CA CYS A 35 0.52 7.58 -6.04
C CYS A 35 -0.98 7.53 -5.73
N LEU A 36 -1.73 8.56 -6.13
CA LEU A 36 -3.18 8.67 -5.90
C LEU A 36 -3.96 8.42 -7.19
N PHE A 37 -5.05 7.67 -7.10
CA PHE A 37 -5.91 7.31 -8.22
C PHE A 37 -7.35 7.76 -7.95
N ASN A 38 -8.05 8.23 -8.98
CA ASN A 38 -9.45 8.66 -8.86
C ASN A 38 -10.43 7.50 -9.03
N SER A 39 -10.01 6.46 -9.75
CA SER A 39 -10.85 5.31 -10.08
C SER A 39 -10.07 4.01 -10.14
N THR A 40 -10.75 2.89 -9.86
CA THR A 40 -10.18 1.55 -10.04
C THR A 40 -9.87 1.22 -11.50
N ARG A 41 -10.41 2.00 -12.45
CA ARG A 41 -10.14 1.84 -13.88
C ARG A 41 -8.97 2.68 -14.38
N ASP A 42 -8.42 3.54 -13.54
CA ASP A 42 -7.34 4.44 -13.93
C ASP A 42 -6.09 3.64 -14.33
N ARG A 43 -5.53 4.03 -15.47
CA ARG A 43 -4.33 3.42 -16.04
C ARG A 43 -3.03 4.10 -15.60
N ARG A 44 -3.14 5.24 -14.92
CA ARG A 44 -2.06 6.07 -14.36
C ARG A 44 -2.59 6.80 -13.14
N GLU A 45 -1.70 7.16 -12.22
CA GLU A 45 -2.06 7.98 -11.07
C GLU A 45 -2.52 9.39 -11.50
N ALA A 46 -3.52 9.92 -10.82
CA ALA A 46 -4.01 11.28 -10.98
C ALA A 46 -3.06 12.30 -10.34
N ALA A 47 -2.37 11.90 -9.26
CA ALA A 47 -1.35 12.68 -8.60
C ALA A 47 -0.25 11.77 -8.06
N ARG A 48 0.99 12.29 -8.08
CA ARG A 48 2.15 11.67 -7.49
C ARG A 48 2.79 12.65 -6.51
N ILE A 49 2.98 12.23 -5.26
CA ILE A 49 3.52 13.04 -4.18
C ILE A 49 4.80 12.39 -3.69
N ARG A 50 5.93 13.11 -3.79
CA ARG A 50 7.19 12.69 -3.17
C ARG A 50 7.07 12.82 -1.64
N LEU A 51 7.30 11.74 -0.91
CA LEU A 51 7.46 11.80 0.54
C LEU A 51 8.87 12.34 0.83
N THR A 52 8.94 13.49 1.51
CA THR A 52 10.21 14.14 1.86
C THR A 52 10.64 13.86 3.30
N GLU A 53 9.68 13.57 4.17
CA GLU A 53 9.95 13.30 5.57
C GLU A 53 10.25 11.82 5.79
N GLN A 54 11.29 11.56 6.58
CA GLN A 54 11.70 10.23 6.98
C GLN A 54 12.14 10.27 8.46
N THR A 55 11.48 9.49 9.30
CA THR A 55 11.84 9.32 10.71
C THR A 55 11.98 7.84 10.99
N ASP A 56 13.14 7.42 11.50
CA ASP A 56 13.41 6.01 11.85
C ASP A 56 13.05 5.02 10.72
N GLN A 57 13.55 5.29 9.50
CA GLN A 57 13.32 4.48 8.30
C GLN A 57 11.85 4.45 7.80
N VAL A 58 10.96 5.20 8.43
CA VAL A 58 9.57 5.38 8.01
C VAL A 58 9.42 6.67 7.22
N TRP A 59 8.95 6.55 5.98
CA TRP A 59 8.61 7.66 5.11
C TRP A 59 7.18 8.09 5.37
N HIS A 60 6.95 9.39 5.54
CA HIS A 60 5.62 9.87 5.87
C HIS A 60 5.28 11.23 5.27
N ALA A 61 3.98 11.47 5.13
CA ALA A 61 3.42 12.78 4.83
C ALA A 61 1.96 12.82 5.29
N TYR A 62 1.48 14.02 5.57
CA TYR A 62 0.06 14.27 5.76
C TYR A 62 -0.49 15.06 4.60
N VAL A 63 -1.63 14.59 4.08
CA VAL A 63 -2.32 15.23 2.97
C VAL A 63 -3.71 15.64 3.43
N PRO A 64 -3.98 16.96 3.55
CA PRO A 64 -5.31 17.45 3.89
C PRO A 64 -6.31 17.13 2.78
N ASP A 65 -7.59 17.13 3.15
CA ASP A 65 -8.75 17.01 2.25
C ASP A 65 -8.93 15.64 1.57
N ILE A 66 -7.98 14.71 1.71
CA ILE A 66 -8.21 13.32 1.31
C ILE A 66 -9.28 12.71 2.21
N GLN A 67 -10.25 12.04 1.57
CA GLN A 67 -11.38 11.38 2.23
C GLN A 67 -11.25 9.85 2.15
N PRO A 68 -11.98 9.11 3.00
CA PRO A 68 -12.16 7.67 2.85
C PRO A 68 -12.64 7.30 1.45
N GLY A 69 -12.18 6.16 0.95
CA GLY A 69 -12.38 5.70 -0.42
C GLY A 69 -11.30 6.15 -1.42
N GLN A 70 -10.42 7.09 -1.05
CA GLN A 70 -9.27 7.46 -1.87
C GLN A 70 -8.40 6.23 -2.18
N LEU A 71 -8.16 5.99 -3.47
CA LEU A 71 -7.30 4.91 -3.93
C LEU A 71 -5.85 5.37 -3.99
N TYR A 72 -4.94 4.52 -3.53
CA TYR A 72 -3.52 4.83 -3.54
C TYR A 72 -2.62 3.59 -3.67
N GLY A 73 -1.36 3.84 -3.98
CA GLY A 73 -0.25 2.90 -3.90
C GLY A 73 1.07 3.67 -3.80
N TYR A 74 2.19 2.96 -3.77
CA TYR A 74 3.51 3.60 -3.71
C TYR A 74 4.40 3.20 -4.88
N ARG A 75 5.37 4.05 -5.21
CA ARG A 75 6.54 3.70 -6.03
C ARG A 75 7.79 3.97 -5.21
N LEU A 76 8.66 2.96 -5.10
CA LEU A 76 9.89 3.06 -4.32
C LEU A 76 11.09 3.04 -5.27
N ASN A 77 12.00 3.97 -5.04
CA ASN A 77 13.30 4.01 -5.70
C ASN A 77 14.35 3.42 -4.76
N GLY A 78 15.41 2.86 -5.33
CA GLY A 78 16.52 2.26 -4.60
C GLY A 78 17.40 1.43 -5.53
N PRO A 79 18.39 0.70 -5.00
CA PRO A 79 19.25 -0.17 -5.80
C PRO A 79 18.46 -1.32 -6.45
N TYR A 80 18.80 -1.64 -7.70
CA TYR A 80 18.39 -2.88 -8.35
C TYR A 80 19.65 -3.74 -8.52
N GLU A 81 19.96 -4.51 -7.48
CA GLU A 81 21.12 -5.41 -7.38
C GLU A 81 20.62 -6.80 -6.95
N PRO A 82 20.03 -7.59 -7.87
CA PRO A 82 19.38 -8.86 -7.52
C PRO A 82 20.28 -9.85 -6.78
N ALA A 83 21.58 -9.85 -7.08
CA ALA A 83 22.57 -10.69 -6.41
C ALA A 83 22.78 -10.32 -4.93
N ALA A 84 22.51 -9.07 -4.54
CA ALA A 84 22.51 -8.59 -3.16
C ALA A 84 21.10 -8.54 -2.54
N GLY A 85 20.08 -9.04 -3.25
CA GLY A 85 18.68 -9.03 -2.81
C GLY A 85 17.92 -7.73 -3.04
N HIS A 86 18.59 -6.66 -3.48
CA HIS A 86 17.93 -5.38 -3.77
C HIS A 86 17.19 -5.41 -5.12
N ARG A 87 15.88 -5.13 -5.09
CA ARG A 87 14.99 -5.23 -6.26
C ARG A 87 14.06 -4.03 -6.41
N PHE A 88 14.54 -2.84 -6.04
CA PHE A 88 13.74 -1.62 -6.18
C PHE A 88 13.45 -1.34 -7.65
N ASN A 89 12.18 -1.17 -7.99
CA ASN A 89 11.76 -0.86 -9.34
C ASN A 89 10.65 0.21 -9.30
N PRO A 90 10.96 1.50 -9.53
CA PRO A 90 9.98 2.58 -9.45
C PRO A 90 8.93 2.54 -10.57
N ALA A 91 9.14 1.73 -11.62
CA ALA A 91 8.10 1.49 -12.64
C ALA A 91 6.91 0.69 -12.07
N LYS A 92 7.07 0.05 -10.90
CA LYS A 92 6.04 -0.75 -10.26
C LYS A 92 5.36 0.03 -9.14
N VAL A 93 4.06 0.25 -9.28
CA VAL A 93 3.16 0.60 -8.19
C VAL A 93 3.01 -0.63 -7.31
N ILE A 94 3.26 -0.46 -6.01
CA ILE A 94 3.11 -1.48 -4.98
C ILE A 94 1.97 -1.11 -4.02
N LEU A 95 1.36 -2.15 -3.46
CA LEU A 95 0.33 -2.03 -2.44
C LEU A 95 0.95 -1.62 -1.10
N ASP A 96 0.26 -0.77 -0.34
CA ASP A 96 0.64 -0.48 1.03
C ASP A 96 0.56 -1.77 1.89
N PRO A 97 1.66 -2.22 2.51
CA PRO A 97 1.63 -3.42 3.36
C PRO A 97 0.74 -3.26 4.60
N TYR A 98 0.39 -2.03 4.97
CA TYR A 98 -0.51 -1.70 6.08
C TYR A 98 -1.92 -1.33 5.62
N ALA A 99 -2.26 -1.48 4.33
CA ALA A 99 -3.59 -1.21 3.80
C ALA A 99 -4.69 -1.94 4.60
N LYS A 100 -5.72 -1.20 4.99
CA LYS A 100 -6.89 -1.78 5.69
C LYS A 100 -8.00 -2.24 4.75
N SER A 101 -7.92 -1.81 3.48
CA SER A 101 -8.82 -2.22 2.42
C SER A 101 -8.09 -2.19 1.07
N ILE A 102 -8.43 -3.15 0.21
CA ILE A 102 -7.93 -3.23 -1.16
C ILE A 102 -9.06 -2.77 -2.08
N GLY A 103 -8.94 -1.55 -2.62
CA GLY A 103 -9.94 -0.96 -3.49
C GLY A 103 -9.89 -1.48 -4.93
N ARG A 104 -8.73 -1.96 -5.38
CA ARG A 104 -8.58 -2.65 -6.66
C ARG A 104 -7.75 -3.91 -6.47
N VAL A 105 -8.29 -5.04 -6.92
CA VAL A 105 -7.57 -6.32 -6.93
C VAL A 105 -6.62 -6.41 -8.11
N THR A 106 -5.61 -7.27 -7.99
CA THR A 106 -4.62 -7.54 -9.04
C THR A 106 -5.29 -7.99 -10.33
N ARG A 107 -4.84 -7.41 -11.44
CA ARG A 107 -5.12 -7.90 -12.80
C ARG A 107 -3.84 -8.48 -13.36
N TRP A 108 -3.91 -9.70 -13.88
CA TRP A 108 -2.73 -10.36 -14.44
C TRP A 108 -2.25 -9.63 -15.69
N SER A 109 -0.95 -9.34 -15.72
CA SER A 109 -0.21 -8.77 -16.85
C SER A 109 1.29 -8.92 -16.58
N ASP A 110 2.10 -9.06 -17.62
CA ASP A 110 3.56 -9.22 -17.45
C ASP A 110 4.21 -7.98 -16.81
N GLU A 111 3.62 -6.80 -17.00
CA GLU A 111 4.06 -5.56 -16.37
C GLU A 111 4.03 -5.63 -14.84
N MET A 112 3.26 -6.56 -14.25
CA MET A 112 3.23 -6.78 -12.80
C MET A 112 4.55 -7.34 -12.26
N PHE A 113 5.39 -7.94 -13.10
CA PHE A 113 6.70 -8.45 -12.71
C PHE A 113 7.73 -7.32 -12.66
N GLY A 114 8.58 -7.34 -11.63
CA GLY A 114 9.71 -6.43 -11.48
C GLY A 114 10.84 -6.64 -12.50
N TYR A 115 10.80 -7.76 -13.21
CA TYR A 115 11.79 -8.21 -14.19
C TYR A 115 11.10 -8.63 -15.50
N LYS A 116 11.88 -8.73 -16.57
CA LYS A 116 11.37 -9.14 -17.88
C LYS A 116 11.14 -10.66 -17.91
N VAL A 117 9.88 -11.09 -17.94
CA VAL A 117 9.46 -12.51 -17.90
C VAL A 117 10.21 -13.37 -18.93
N ASP A 118 10.35 -12.88 -20.17
CA ASP A 118 11.00 -13.62 -21.26
C ASP A 118 12.50 -13.33 -21.42
N SER A 119 13.13 -12.62 -20.47
CA SER A 119 14.56 -12.32 -20.60
C SER A 119 15.40 -13.60 -20.40
N PRO A 120 16.43 -13.85 -21.23
CA PRO A 120 17.42 -14.88 -20.97
C PRO A 120 18.16 -14.70 -19.63
N ARG A 121 18.17 -13.48 -19.09
CA ARG A 121 18.73 -13.16 -17.78
C ARG A 121 17.69 -13.21 -16.65
N ALA A 122 16.47 -13.66 -16.96
CA ALA A 122 15.37 -13.85 -16.03
C ALA A 122 15.19 -12.66 -15.08
N ASP A 123 15.24 -12.91 -13.77
CA ASP A 123 15.01 -11.96 -12.69
C ASP A 123 16.17 -10.98 -12.44
N LEU A 124 17.29 -11.13 -13.17
CA LEU A 124 18.44 -10.24 -13.08
C LEU A 124 18.25 -8.94 -13.87
N GLU A 125 17.26 -8.87 -14.76
CA GLU A 125 17.00 -7.71 -15.61
C GLU A 125 15.70 -7.01 -15.22
N PRO A 126 15.75 -5.72 -14.82
CA PRO A 126 14.54 -4.99 -14.44
C PRO A 126 13.63 -4.76 -15.64
N ASP A 127 12.33 -4.87 -15.41
CA ASP A 127 11.31 -4.44 -16.37
C ASP A 127 10.85 -3.02 -16.05
N ASN A 128 11.14 -2.09 -16.97
CA ASN A 128 10.81 -0.68 -16.82
C ASN A 128 9.38 -0.32 -17.27
N ARG A 129 8.57 -1.30 -17.71
CA ARG A 129 7.15 -1.06 -18.05
C ARG A 129 6.35 -0.72 -16.79
N ASP A 130 5.48 0.28 -16.92
CA ASP A 130 4.59 0.72 -15.85
C ASP A 130 3.45 -0.27 -15.61
N ASN A 131 3.22 -0.66 -14.35
CA ASN A 131 2.15 -1.58 -13.98
C ASN A 131 0.87 -0.89 -13.47
N ALA A 132 0.81 0.46 -13.46
CA ALA A 132 -0.28 1.22 -12.82
C ALA A 132 -1.70 0.86 -13.30
N ALA A 133 -1.85 0.34 -14.52
CA ALA A 133 -3.15 -0.12 -15.04
C ALA A 133 -3.64 -1.45 -14.45
N PHE A 134 -2.75 -2.22 -13.82
CA PHE A 134 -2.98 -3.60 -13.39
C PHE A 134 -2.73 -3.81 -11.90
N ALA A 135 -1.90 -2.95 -11.30
CA ALA A 135 -1.49 -3.04 -9.91
C ALA A 135 -2.69 -3.00 -8.95
N PRO A 136 -2.68 -3.80 -7.87
CA PRO A 136 -3.65 -3.62 -6.81
C PRO A 136 -3.47 -2.25 -6.16
N LEU A 137 -4.57 -1.63 -5.75
CA LEU A 137 -4.58 -0.33 -5.07
C LEU A 137 -5.21 -0.48 -3.70
N ALA A 138 -4.58 0.15 -2.71
CA ALA A 138 -5.16 0.30 -1.39
C ALA A 138 -6.28 1.35 -1.44
N ALA A 139 -7.23 1.25 -0.51
CA ALA A 139 -8.24 2.27 -0.28
C ALA A 139 -8.13 2.78 1.16
N VAL A 140 -8.16 4.10 1.33
CA VAL A 140 -8.31 4.72 2.64
C VAL A 140 -9.67 4.32 3.21
N ILE A 141 -9.73 3.95 4.49
CA ILE A 141 -10.98 3.63 5.18
C ILE A 141 -11.31 4.69 6.23
N ASP A 142 -12.60 4.79 6.56
CA ASP A 142 -13.03 5.36 7.83
C ASP A 142 -13.01 4.22 8.87
N PRO A 143 -12.20 4.31 9.94
CA PRO A 143 -12.17 3.28 10.97
C PRO A 143 -13.39 3.35 11.91
N ALA A 144 -14.23 4.39 11.84
CA ALA A 144 -15.35 4.55 12.75
C ALA A 144 -16.42 3.46 12.55
N PHE A 145 -16.76 2.77 13.64
CA PHE A 145 -17.84 1.79 13.69
C PHE A 145 -18.47 1.75 15.08
N THR A 146 -19.81 1.75 15.16
CA THR A 146 -20.54 1.72 16.43
C THR A 146 -20.82 0.28 16.84
N TRP A 147 -20.03 -0.24 17.79
CA TRP A 147 -20.11 -1.63 18.27
C TRP A 147 -21.29 -1.92 19.21
N GLY A 148 -21.94 -0.91 19.78
CA GLY A 148 -23.01 -1.11 20.76
C GLY A 148 -22.50 -1.80 22.03
N ASP A 149 -23.21 -2.83 22.48
CA ASP A 149 -22.90 -3.58 23.71
C ASP A 149 -21.95 -4.78 23.49
N ASP A 150 -21.29 -4.86 22.33
CA ASP A 150 -20.36 -5.95 22.01
C ASP A 150 -19.20 -6.01 23.03
N LYS A 151 -18.93 -7.22 23.51
CA LYS A 151 -17.86 -7.49 24.48
C LYS A 151 -17.30 -8.89 24.27
N PRO A 152 -16.00 -9.10 24.49
CA PRO A 152 -15.38 -10.41 24.30
C PRO A 152 -16.02 -11.44 25.25
N PRO A 153 -16.54 -12.57 24.74
CA PRO A 153 -17.15 -13.61 25.58
C PRO A 153 -16.19 -14.23 26.61
N ARG A 154 -14.88 -14.27 26.29
CA ARG A 154 -13.81 -14.82 27.14
C ARG A 154 -14.13 -16.24 27.66
N THR A 155 -14.73 -17.07 26.81
CA THR A 155 -15.08 -18.46 27.13
C THR A 155 -13.83 -19.21 27.62
N PRO A 156 -13.86 -19.86 28.79
CA PRO A 156 -12.76 -20.69 29.26
C PRO A 156 -12.42 -21.80 28.27
N TRP A 157 -11.13 -22.14 28.14
CA TRP A 157 -10.68 -23.15 27.17
C TRP A 157 -11.32 -24.53 27.38
N HIS A 158 -11.59 -24.92 28.63
CA HIS A 158 -12.22 -26.20 28.94
C HIS A 158 -13.71 -26.26 28.59
N ASP A 159 -14.35 -25.10 28.39
CA ASP A 159 -15.75 -24.98 27.94
C ASP A 159 -15.84 -24.65 26.43
N THR A 160 -14.69 -24.56 25.73
CA THR A 160 -14.64 -24.15 24.33
C THR A 160 -14.89 -25.32 23.38
N ILE A 161 -15.82 -25.14 22.44
CA ILE A 161 -16.02 -26.03 21.28
C ILE A 161 -15.77 -25.20 20.01
N ILE A 162 -14.87 -25.66 19.14
CA ILE A 162 -14.51 -24.97 17.89
C ILE A 162 -15.38 -25.49 16.74
N TYR A 163 -15.94 -24.56 15.96
CA TYR A 163 -16.68 -24.86 14.75
C TYR A 163 -15.98 -24.26 13.52
N GLU A 164 -15.34 -25.10 12.72
CA GLU A 164 -14.64 -24.67 11.50
C GLU A 164 -15.63 -24.52 10.34
N VAL A 165 -15.66 -23.34 9.72
CA VAL A 165 -16.54 -23.02 8.60
C VAL A 165 -15.84 -22.22 7.52
N HIS A 166 -16.31 -22.38 6.29
CA HIS A 166 -15.92 -21.54 5.16
C HIS A 166 -17.00 -20.48 4.90
N VAL A 167 -16.64 -19.20 4.92
CA VAL A 167 -17.61 -18.07 4.77
C VAL A 167 -18.51 -18.20 3.53
N LYS A 168 -18.00 -18.77 2.43
CA LYS A 168 -18.74 -19.02 1.18
C LYS A 168 -19.41 -20.41 1.10
N GLY A 169 -18.89 -21.39 1.83
CA GLY A 169 -19.07 -22.83 1.57
C GLY A 169 -20.51 -23.29 1.71
#